data_AF-A0A165IC09-F1
#
_entry.id   AF-A0A165IC09-F1
#
_cell.length_a   1.000
_cell.length_b   1.000
_cell.length_c   1.000
_cell.angle_alpha   90.00
_cell.angle_beta   90.00
_cell.angle_gamma   90.00
#
_symmetry.space_group_name_H-M   'P 1'
#
loop_
_entity.id
_entity.type
_entity.pdbx_description
1 polymer ?
#
loop_
_entity_poly.entity_id
_entity_poly.type
_entity_poly.pdbx_seq_one_letter_code
_entity_poly.pdbx_strand_id
1 'polypeptide(L)' 'PTTAAQGKSPRETLFARRPDVSRFRPFGCLAYMLIDKTLRTWKFGDRARKCVMLGYNTG' A
#
# COMPACT_ATOMS: atom_id res chain seq x y z
N PRO A 1 -9.69 0.28 11.25
CA PRO A 1 -10.09 -0.94 12.00
C PRO A 1 -11.50 -0.80 12.62
N THR A 2 -12.52 -1.46 12.04
CA THR A 2 -13.87 -1.54 12.64
C THR A 2 -14.02 -2.85 13.43
N THR A 3 -14.64 -2.77 14.61
CA THR A 3 -14.87 -3.87 15.56
C THR A 3 -15.66 -5.05 14.99
N ALA A 4 -16.35 -4.87 13.85
CA ALA A 4 -17.08 -5.92 13.15
C ALA A 4 -16.17 -6.96 12.46
N ALA A 5 -14.89 -6.65 12.22
CA ALA A 5 -13.99 -7.49 11.41
C ALA A 5 -13.12 -8.47 12.22
N GLN A 6 -13.19 -8.51 13.56
CA GLN A 6 -12.44 -9.44 14.43
C GLN A 6 -10.95 -9.63 14.05
N GLY A 7 -10.26 -8.58 13.59
CA GLY A 7 -8.85 -8.66 13.19
C GLY A 7 -8.59 -9.42 11.88
N LYS A 8 -9.62 -9.84 11.14
CA LYS A 8 -9.51 -10.41 9.81
C LYS A 8 -9.60 -9.32 8.75
N SER A 9 -8.76 -9.40 7.73
CA SER A 9 -8.87 -8.53 6.57
C SER A 9 -10.23 -8.75 5.88
N PRO A 10 -10.88 -7.71 5.32
CA PRO A 10 -12.16 -7.86 4.63
C PRO A 10 -12.13 -8.94 3.54
N ARG A 11 -10.98 -9.15 2.91
CA ARG A 11 -10.75 -10.22 1.91
C ARG A 11 -10.82 -11.62 2.53
N GLU A 12 -10.30 -11.82 3.75
CA GLU A 12 -10.41 -13.08 4.47
C GLU A 12 -11.85 -13.41 4.84
N THR A 13 -12.60 -12.40 5.32
CA THR A 13 -14.00 -12.60 5.72
C THR A 13 -14.89 -12.87 4.51
N LEU A 14 -14.66 -12.19 3.38
CA LEU A 14 -15.48 -12.33 2.18
C LEU A 14 -15.17 -13.60 1.37
N PHE A 15 -13.90 -14.03 1.32
CA PHE A 15 -13.47 -15.15 0.48
C PHE A 15 -13.04 -16.39 1.27
N ALA A 16 -13.18 -16.39 2.61
CA ALA A 16 -12.78 -17.47 3.52
C ALA A 16 -11.36 -18.02 3.28
N ARG A 17 -10.49 -17.21 2.67
CA ARG A 17 -9.16 -17.63 2.22
C ARG A 17 -8.12 -16.76 2.90
N ARG A 18 -7.12 -17.42 3.51
CA ARG A 18 -5.97 -16.74 4.12
C ARG A 18 -5.25 -15.88 3.06
N PRO A 19 -4.80 -14.67 3.41
CA PRO A 19 -4.09 -13.77 2.52
C PRO A 19 -2.75 -14.43 2.24
N ASP A 20 -2.50 -14.66 0.96
CA ASP A 20 -1.25 -15.25 0.53
C ASP A 20 -0.11 -14.24 0.74
N VAL A 21 0.83 -14.59 1.61
CA VAL A 21 1.96 -13.72 1.98
C VAL A 21 2.92 -13.45 0.83
N SER A 22 2.93 -14.31 -0.19
CA SER A 22 3.73 -14.08 -1.41
C SER A 22 3.23 -12.91 -2.25
N ARG A 23 2.02 -12.41 -2.02
CA ARG A 23 1.53 -11.18 -2.66
C ARG A 23 2.04 -9.90 -2.01
N PHE A 24 2.61 -9.99 -0.81
CA PHE A 24 3.27 -8.84 -0.19
C PHE A 24 4.64 -8.65 -0.81
N ARG A 25 4.96 -7.39 -1.11
CA ARG A 25 6.29 -7.00 -1.51
C ARG A 25 7.20 -7.03 -0.26
N PRO A 26 8.45 -7.48 -0.40
CA PRO A 26 9.37 -7.50 0.72
C PRO A 26 9.68 -6.09 1.20
N PHE A 27 9.89 -5.96 2.51
CA PHE A 27 10.42 -4.75 3.11
C PHE A 27 11.77 -4.40 2.45
N GLY A 28 11.99 -3.13 2.13
CA GLY A 28 13.20 -2.70 1.45
C GLY A 28 13.13 -2.74 -0.08
N CYS A 29 12.03 -3.21 -0.68
CA CYS A 29 11.93 -3.24 -2.14
C CYS A 29 11.85 -1.85 -2.75
N LEU A 30 12.29 -1.71 -4.00
CA LEU A 30 12.13 -0.49 -4.76
C LEU A 30 10.63 -0.20 -4.96
N ALA A 31 10.22 0.98 -4.52
CA ALA A 31 8.88 1.50 -4.65
C ALA A 31 8.91 2.89 -5.30
N TYR A 32 7.73 3.34 -5.73
CA TYR A 32 7.53 4.64 -6.33
C TYR A 32 6.41 5.35 -5.59
N MET A 33 6.75 6.41 -4.85
CA MET A 33 5.78 7.20 -4.10
C MET A 33 5.16 8.24 -5.03
N LEU A 34 3.82 8.32 -5.04
CA LEU A 34 3.09 9.36 -5.74
C LEU A 34 3.43 10.73 -5.14
N ILE A 35 3.91 11.65 -5.97
CA ILE A 35 4.13 13.04 -5.55
C ILE A 35 2.77 13.73 -5.55
N ASP A 36 2.36 14.37 -4.46
CA ASP A 36 1.09 15.11 -4.41
C ASP A 36 1.02 16.22 -5.48
N LYS A 37 -0.18 16.53 -5.97
CA LYS A 37 -0.36 17.55 -7.02
C LYS A 37 0.14 18.94 -6.60
N THR A 38 0.03 19.28 -5.32
CA THR A 38 0.47 20.58 -4.78
C THR A 38 1.99 20.75 -4.82
N LEU A 39 2.73 19.66 -4.77
CA LEU A 39 4.20 19.63 -4.81
C LEU A 39 4.76 19.53 -6.23
N ARG A 40 3.90 19.44 -7.25
CA ARG A 40 4.33 19.35 -8.66
C ARG A 40 4.51 20.76 -9.22
N THR A 41 5.75 21.10 -9.56
CA THR A 41 6.09 22.41 -10.15
C THR A 41 5.58 22.56 -11.60
N TRP A 42 5.37 21.45 -12.32
CA TRP A 42 4.97 21.48 -13.74
C TRP A 42 4.02 20.34 -14.12
N LYS A 43 3.15 20.58 -15.12
CA LYS A 43 2.12 19.61 -15.57
C LYS A 43 2.70 18.32 -16.15
N PHE A 44 3.88 18.42 -16.77
CA PHE A 44 4.64 17.31 -17.38
C PHE A 44 5.85 16.87 -16.54
N GLY A 45 5.97 17.32 -15.29
CA GLY A 45 7.04 16.86 -14.39
C GLY A 45 6.82 15.43 -13.90
N ASP A 46 7.85 14.88 -13.25
CA ASP A 46 7.79 13.56 -12.63
C ASP A 46 6.60 13.45 -11.67
N ARG A 47 5.87 12.34 -11.77
CA ARG A 47 4.70 12.06 -10.93
C ARG A 47 5.02 11.11 -9.78
N ALA A 48 6.19 10.50 -9.79
CA ALA A 48 6.60 9.53 -8.79
C ALA A 48 8.08 9.68 -8.44
N ARG A 49 8.40 9.51 -7.15
CA ARG A 49 9.78 9.47 -6.65
C ARG A 49 10.15 8.04 -6.28
N LYS A 50 11.36 7.62 -6.65
CA LYS A 50 11.96 6.37 -6.16
C LYS A 50 12.04 6.42 -4.63
N CYS A 51 11.56 5.36 -4.00
CA CYS A 51 11.58 5.21 -2.54
C CYS A 51 11.76 3.73 -2.18
N VAL A 52 11.93 3.48 -0.88
CA VAL A 52 12.05 2.15 -0.31
C VAL A 52 10.74 1.81 0.39
N MET A 53 10.19 0.62 0.12
CA MET A 53 8.96 0.17 0.77
C MET A 53 9.23 -0.22 2.23
N LEU A 54 8.74 0.59 3.16
CA LEU A 54 8.89 0.37 4.61
C LEU A 54 7.82 -0.55 5.20
N GLY A 55 6.72 -0.79 4.50
CA GLY A 55 5.65 -1.66 4.98
C GLY A 55 4.26 -1.26 4.50
N TYR A 56 3.27 -1.96 5.03
CA TYR A 56 1.85 -1.72 4.77
C TYR A 56 1.21 -1.02 5.97
N ASN A 57 0.52 0.09 5.75
CA ASN A 57 -0.20 0.78 6.81
C ASN A 57 -1.42 -0.06 7.23
N THR A 58 -1.59 -0.25 8.53
CA THR A 58 -2.72 -0.98 9.12
C THR A 58 -3.81 0.03 9.49
N GLY A 59 -4.46 0.60 8.46
CA GLY A 59 -5.63 1.47 8.60
C GLY A 59 -6.93 0.69 8.73
#